data_AF-A0A7V9HMR6-F1
#
_entry.id   AF-A0A7V9HMR6-F1
#
_cell.length_a   1.000
_cell.length_b   1.000
_cell.length_c   1.000
_cell.angle_alpha   90.00
_cell.angle_beta   90.00
_cell.angle_gamma   90.00
#
_symmetry.space_group_name_H-M   'P 1'
#
loop_
_entity.id
_entity.type
_entity.pdbx_description
1 polymer ?
#
loop_
_entity_poly.entity_id
_entity_poly.type
_entity_poly.pdbx_seq_one_letter_code
_entity_poly.pdbx_strand_id
1 'polypeptide(L)'
;MGTARSRERRASGRPSVFRWECRCQEPPQLLATYDEGGRINIKVRDRYWHVFGLVRTICPRCGAEHLLDLRSVRDEPAADPAGLGT
;
A
#
# COMPACT_ATOMS: atom_id res chain seq x y z
N MET A 1 -23.08 -30.43 17.56
CA MET A 1 -21.72 -30.30 17.01
C MET A 1 -21.84 -29.81 15.58
N GLY A 2 -21.63 -28.52 15.32
CA GLY A 2 -21.68 -27.94 13.97
C GLY A 2 -20.32 -27.37 13.60
N THR A 3 -19.59 -28.05 12.72
CA THR A 3 -18.32 -27.52 12.17
C THR A 3 -18.59 -26.88 10.82
N ALA A 4 -19.00 -25.61 10.83
CA ALA A 4 -18.97 -24.78 9.63
C ALA A 4 -17.51 -24.36 9.38
N ARG A 5 -16.78 -25.15 8.58
CA ARG A 5 -15.45 -24.81 8.09
C ARG A 5 -15.57 -23.72 7.02
N SER A 6 -15.75 -22.48 7.45
CA SER A 6 -15.69 -21.31 6.56
C SER A 6 -14.25 -20.79 6.51
N ARG A 7 -13.52 -21.02 5.41
CA ARG A 7 -12.44 -20.14 4.92
C ARG A 7 -11.88 -20.61 3.57
N GLU A 8 -12.71 -20.55 2.54
CA GLU A 8 -12.19 -20.45 1.17
C GLU A 8 -12.26 -18.97 0.76
N ARG A 9 -11.29 -18.19 1.25
CA ARG A 9 -10.96 -16.93 0.58
C ARG A 9 -10.31 -17.30 -0.74
N ARG A 10 -11.11 -17.35 -1.81
CA ARG A 10 -10.58 -17.22 -3.16
C ARG A 10 -9.97 -15.82 -3.24
N ALA A 11 -8.66 -15.72 -3.07
CA ALA A 11 -7.90 -14.52 -3.40
C ALA A 11 -8.02 -14.31 -4.91
N SER A 12 -8.98 -13.48 -5.32
CA SER A 12 -9.12 -13.02 -6.69
C SER A 12 -7.85 -12.23 -7.02
N GLY A 13 -7.07 -12.69 -8.00
CA GLY A 13 -5.71 -12.25 -8.32
C GLY A 13 -5.56 -10.84 -8.88
N ARG A 14 -6.25 -9.84 -8.32
CA ARG A 14 -5.95 -8.42 -8.51
C ARG A 14 -5.20 -7.93 -7.27
N PRO A 15 -4.07 -7.20 -7.45
CA PRO A 15 -3.35 -6.65 -6.31
C PRO A 15 -4.27 -5.71 -5.52
N SER A 16 -4.28 -5.85 -4.20
CA SER A 16 -5.05 -4.96 -3.34
C SER A 16 -4.49 -3.54 -3.46
N VAL A 17 -5.32 -2.57 -3.84
CA VAL A 17 -4.93 -1.16 -3.94
C VAL A 17 -5.45 -0.41 -2.73
N PHE A 18 -4.53 0.20 -1.98
CA PHE A 18 -4.82 1.03 -0.82
C PHE A 18 -4.78 2.52 -1.18
N ARG A 19 -5.58 3.33 -0.49
CA ARG A 19 -5.68 4.78 -0.67
C ARG A 19 -4.90 5.47 0.45
N TRP A 20 -4.00 6.38 0.08
CA TRP A 20 -3.32 7.25 1.01
C TRP A 20 -3.92 8.65 0.93
N GLU A 21 -4.51 9.11 2.03
CA GLU A 21 -5.43 10.23 2.05
C GLU A 21 -5.15 11.19 3.20
N CYS A 22 -5.43 12.47 2.98
CA CYS A 22 -5.57 13.47 4.04
C CYS A 22 -7.06 13.68 4.36
N ARG A 23 -7.44 13.55 5.63
CA ARG A 23 -8.83 13.66 6.11
C ARG A 23 -9.21 15.05 6.60
N CYS A 24 -8.53 16.10 6.12
CA CYS A 24 -8.79 17.48 6.54
C CYS A 24 -10.15 18.05 6.07
N GLN A 25 -10.84 17.37 5.16
CA GLN A 25 -12.14 17.76 4.60
C GLN A 25 -12.91 16.50 4.20
N GLU A 26 -14.22 16.64 3.95
CA GLU A 26 -15.08 15.62 3.38
C GLU A 26 -15.53 16.08 1.98
N PRO A 27 -15.22 15.34 0.89
CA PRO A 27 -14.49 14.08 0.83
C PRO A 27 -12.96 14.22 1.08
N PRO A 28 -12.30 13.16 1.60
CA PRO A 28 -10.87 13.22 1.91
C PRO A 28 -10.02 13.47 0.67
N GLN A 29 -8.92 14.20 0.85
CA GLN A 29 -7.99 14.52 -0.22
C GLN A 29 -7.10 13.30 -0.51
N LEU A 30 -7.26 12.70 -1.69
CA LEU A 30 -6.37 11.64 -2.15
C LEU A 30 -4.98 12.21 -2.45
N LEU A 31 -3.94 11.59 -1.87
CA LEU A 31 -2.54 11.96 -2.06
C LEU A 31 -1.84 10.96 -2.99
N ALA A 32 -2.05 9.66 -2.79
CA ALA A 32 -1.55 8.59 -3.64
C ALA A 32 -2.40 7.32 -3.48
N THR A 33 -2.12 6.32 -4.31
CA THR A 33 -2.49 4.92 -4.02
C THR A 33 -1.23 4.07 -3.94
N TYR A 34 -1.31 2.94 -3.26
CA TYR A 34 -0.22 1.97 -3.22
C TYR A 34 -0.73 0.54 -3.19
N ASP A 35 0.12 -0.40 -3.57
CA ASP A 35 -0.18 -1.84 -3.52
C ASP A 35 0.68 -2.58 -2.49
N GLU A 36 0.37 -3.85 -2.28
CA GLU A 36 1.08 -4.76 -1.39
C GLU A 36 2.55 -4.98 -1.80
N GLY A 37 2.92 -4.66 -3.05
CA GLY A 37 4.31 -4.70 -3.52
C GLY A 37 5.10 -3.42 -3.25
N GLY A 38 4.50 -2.45 -2.55
CA GLY A 38 5.12 -1.18 -2.20
C GLY A 38 5.21 -0.20 -3.38
N ARG A 39 4.51 -0.46 -4.49
CA ARG A 39 4.44 0.50 -5.61
C ARG A 39 3.47 1.62 -5.24
N ILE A 40 3.95 2.85 -5.26
CA ILE A 40 3.15 4.04 -4.99
C ILE A 40 2.83 4.73 -6.32
N ASN A 41 1.55 5.05 -6.54
CA ASN A 41 1.05 5.75 -7.71
C ASN A 41 0.59 7.15 -7.30
N ILE A 42 1.22 8.17 -7.87
CA ILE A 42 0.93 9.57 -7.56
C ILE A 42 0.43 10.25 -8.84
N LYS A 43 -0.71 10.93 -8.75
CA LYS A 43 -1.22 11.80 -9.82
C LYS A 43 -1.17 13.25 -9.36
N VAL A 44 -0.42 14.09 -10.07
CA VAL A 44 -0.46 15.55 -9.89
C VAL A 44 -0.69 16.18 -11.26
N ARG A 45 -1.85 16.82 -11.41
CA ARG A 45 -2.29 17.46 -12.67
C ARG A 45 -2.21 16.50 -13.86
N ASP A 46 -1.39 16.83 -14.86
CA ASP A 46 -1.14 16.08 -16.09
C ASP A 46 -0.14 14.94 -15.93
N ARG A 47 0.49 14.82 -14.76
CA ARG A 47 1.59 13.88 -14.54
C ARG A 47 1.22 12.74 -13.63
N TYR A 48 1.75 11.58 -13.99
CA TYR A 48 1.65 10.34 -13.24
C TYR A 48 3.06 9.84 -12.93
N TRP A 49 3.29 9.51 -11.67
CA TRP A 49 4.53 8.89 -11.22
C TRP A 49 4.25 7.54 -10.59
N HIS A 50 5.17 6.62 -10.82
CA HIS A 50 5.28 5.35 -10.13
C HIS A 50 6.60 5.36 -9.36
N VAL A 51 6.52 5.23 -8.04
CA VAL A 51 7.69 5.28 -7.16
C VAL A 51 7.65 4.12 -6.16
N PHE A 52 8.81 3.80 -5.59
CA PHE A 52 8.95 2.81 -4.54
C PHE A 52 9.71 3.44 -3.37
N GLY A 53 9.38 3.03 -2.14
CA GLY A 53 10.06 3.50 -0.93
C GLY A 53 9.31 4.63 -0.21
N LEU A 54 9.97 5.79 -0.06
CA LEU A 54 9.49 6.90 0.76
C LEU A 54 8.94 8.04 -0.10
N VAL A 55 7.74 8.51 0.23
CA VAL A 55 7.11 9.69 -0.38
C VAL A 55 6.75 10.70 0.71
N ARG A 56 7.24 11.92 0.55
CA ARG A 56 6.84 13.10 1.33
C ARG A 56 6.04 14.04 0.44
N THR A 57 4.90 14.50 0.90
CA THR A 57 4.06 15.46 0.18
C THR A 57 3.34 16.40 1.13
N ILE A 58 2.85 17.51 0.60
CA ILE A 58 2.06 18.50 1.31
C ILE A 58 0.62 18.41 0.80
N CYS A 59 -0.35 18.36 1.71
CA CYS A 59 -1.75 18.39 1.33
C CYS A 59 -2.08 19.74 0.67
N PRO A 60 -2.58 19.77 -0.58
CA PRO A 60 -2.90 21.01 -1.29
C PRO A 60 -4.10 21.76 -0.70
N ARG A 61 -4.79 21.18 0.29
CA ARG A 61 -5.99 21.74 0.92
C ARG A 61 -5.71 22.39 2.27
N CYS A 62 -5.01 21.68 3.17
CA CYS A 62 -4.74 22.17 4.53
C CYS A 62 -3.26 22.50 4.79
N GLY A 63 -2.35 22.20 3.87
CA GLY A 63 -0.92 22.43 4.06
C GLY A 63 -0.22 21.44 5.00
N ALA A 64 -0.93 20.44 5.55
CA ALA A 64 -0.32 19.42 6.39
C ALA A 64 0.70 18.58 5.60
N GLU A 65 1.80 18.24 6.26
CA GLU A 65 2.79 17.33 5.72
C GLU A 65 2.37 15.88 5.93
N HIS A 66 2.55 15.07 4.88
CA HIS A 66 2.28 13.65 4.90
C HIS A 66 3.50 12.87 4.43
N LEU A 67 3.79 11.78 5.15
CA LEU A 67 4.87 10.85 4.87
C LEU A 67 4.31 9.43 4.71
N LEU A 68 4.62 8.79 3.59
CA LEU A 68 4.32 7.38 3.30
C LEU A 68 5.64 6.64 3.11
N ASP A 69 5.93 5.69 3.98
CA ASP A 69 7.15 4.89 3.94
C ASP A 69 6.80 3.41 3.69
N LEU A 70 7.12 2.93 2.49
CA LEU A 70 6.93 1.53 2.10
C LEU A 70 8.27 0.81 1.85
N ARG A 71 9.38 1.31 2.42
CA ARG A 71 10.70 0.68 2.22
C ARG A 71 10.76 -0.75 2.77
N SER A 72 10.13 -1.00 3.93
CA SER A 72 10.10 -2.33 4.56
C SER A 72 9.27 -3.37 3.81
N VAL A 73 8.36 -2.95 2.93
CA VAL A 73 7.53 -3.87 2.14
C VAL A 73 8.36 -4.67 1.14
N ARG A 74 9.55 -4.19 0.77
CA ARG A 74 10.49 -4.89 -0.10
C ARG A 74 11.55 -5.69 0.65
N ASP A 75 11.61 -5.57 1.98
CA ASP A 75 12.70 -6.11 2.81
C ASP A 75 12.34 -7.43 3.50
N GLU A 76 11.19 -8.04 3.21
CA GLU A 76 11.05 -9.48 3.42
C GLU A 76 11.55 -10.22 2.17
N PRO A 77 12.84 -10.63 2.09
CA PRO A 77 13.11 -11.88 1.41
C PRO A 77 12.27 -12.91 2.15
N ALA A 78 11.56 -13.77 1.41
CA ALA A 78 11.01 -14.98 1.98
C ALA A 78 12.14 -15.67 2.76
N ALA A 79 12.13 -15.53 4.09
CA ALA A 79 12.88 -16.42 4.93
C ALA A 79 12.30 -17.79 4.61
N ASP A 80 13.09 -18.58 3.90
CA ASP A 80 12.91 -20.01 3.79
C ASP A 80 13.65 -20.61 4.99
N PRO A 81 12.97 -20.91 6.12
CA PRO A 81 13.63 -21.60 7.22
C PRO A 81 13.56 -23.12 7.00
N ALA A 82 13.96 -23.65 5.85
CA ALA A 82 14.10 -25.11 5.69
C ALA A 82 15.04 -25.57 4.57
N GLY A 83 16.14 -24.86 4.34
CA GLY A 83 17.27 -25.36 3.53
C GLY A 83 18.41 -25.92 4.39
N LEU A 84 18.19 -27.03 5.10
CA LEU A 84 19.28 -27.84 5.69
C LEU A 84 18.93 -29.31 5.39
N GLY A 85 19.65 -30.09 4.58
CA GLY A 85 21.06 -30.00 4.23
C GLY A 85 21.90 -30.96 5.09
N THR A 86 21.58 -32.26 5.13
CA THR A 86 22.54 -33.39 5.14
C THR A 86 21.81 -34.68 4.78
#